data_AF-A0A328DMZ9-F1
#
_entry.id   AF-A0A328DMZ9-F1
#
_cell.length_a   1.000
_cell.length_b   1.000
_cell.length_c   1.000
_cell.angle_alpha   90.00
_cell.angle_beta   90.00
_cell.angle_gamma   90.00
#
_symmetry.space_group_name_H-M   'P 1'
#
loop_
_entity.id
_entity.type
_entity.pdbx_description
1 polymer ?
#
loop_
_entity_poly.entity_id
_entity_poly.type
_entity_poly.pdbx_seq_one_letter_code
_entity_poly.pdbx_strand_id
1 'polypeptide(L)'
;MYQLSWRLKALHEHWNKYRDELWGSSNVLAIATPPPSDDLSYLKSSAMIIWLFGCEFLETIMIIVEKQIHFLCFEEVASLLEAVKETIQHADSLDIVVHVKSEGEDGTTQMDAIFNSIRTQLKSPVVGYIAKEAPEGKLLEMWADKLKNSGLQLGDITHGISDILALKDPMEIQNARKAAYLTASRMKYCVVPKLEKVIYEGKKATHSSLSEETMMAVLKESENVDVCYAPIFQSGGKFDLRPSAINDDETLYYDSGSVIICALGSRYNSYCSNVARTYLIDPTSAQMKAYEVLLKAQEAAIAALKAGNKINAVYQAAHAVVERDAPELVTNLTKSAGWGMGLEFWESGLRLNAENDKVLKQGMVFNVSLGFQNLQAETINPKSRNFSLILADTVIVTSEICEVATHLISKALKDVAYSFNPDGGEEKQIINALNVIKEALLSKRMLRTHNQREGLERGASFVYMVKGEESDSEDERWRKKSFGKLRGLELPSIAGPSKRLKFRERRHAV
;
A
#
# COMPACT_ATOMS: atom_id res chain seq x y z
N MET A 1 22.88 0.59 4.98
CA MET A 1 24.24 0.40 4.46
C MET A 1 24.29 -0.63 3.32
N TYR A 2 24.10 -1.94 3.56
CA TYR A 2 24.11 -2.96 2.49
C TYR A 2 23.03 -2.77 1.39
N GLN A 3 21.84 -2.28 1.77
CA GLN A 3 20.74 -2.11 0.82
C GLN A 3 21.00 -1.01 -0.22
N LEU A 4 21.60 0.12 0.19
CA LEU A 4 21.96 1.23 -0.70
C LEU A 4 22.94 0.79 -1.78
N SER A 5 24.01 0.10 -1.38
CA SER A 5 25.02 -0.49 -2.30
C SER A 5 24.36 -1.39 -3.34
N TRP A 6 23.52 -2.32 -2.90
CA TRP A 6 22.84 -3.26 -3.80
C TRP A 6 21.87 -2.55 -4.75
N ARG A 7 21.12 -1.55 -4.28
CA ARG A 7 20.16 -0.79 -5.08
C ARG A 7 20.84 0.11 -6.11
N LEU A 8 21.97 0.75 -5.78
CA LEU A 8 22.78 1.51 -6.74
C LEU A 8 23.31 0.61 -7.85
N LYS A 9 23.85 -0.56 -7.48
CA LYS A 9 24.31 -1.54 -8.46
C LYS A 9 23.17 -2.02 -9.36
N ALA A 10 22.02 -2.38 -8.78
CA ALA A 10 20.84 -2.79 -9.53
C ALA A 10 20.34 -1.68 -10.48
N LEU A 11 20.38 -0.42 -10.04
CA LEU A 11 20.08 0.74 -10.87
C LEU A 11 21.03 0.85 -12.05
N HIS A 12 22.35 0.81 -11.83
CA HIS A 12 23.33 0.90 -12.91
C HIS A 12 23.22 -0.25 -13.91
N GLU A 13 23.05 -1.49 -13.44
CA GLU A 13 22.85 -2.66 -14.30
C GLU A 13 21.57 -2.53 -15.15
N HIS A 14 20.46 -2.14 -14.54
CA HIS A 14 19.19 -1.93 -15.22
C HIS A 14 19.25 -0.76 -16.21
N TRP A 15 19.83 0.37 -15.78
CA TRP A 15 20.01 1.56 -16.61
C TRP A 15 20.86 1.27 -17.85
N ASN A 16 21.99 0.58 -17.69
CA ASN A 16 22.86 0.23 -18.82
C ASN A 16 22.21 -0.77 -19.77
N LYS A 17 21.49 -1.75 -19.24
CA LYS A 17 20.85 -2.80 -20.05
C LYS A 17 19.68 -2.26 -20.88
N TYR A 18 18.87 -1.38 -20.32
CA TYR A 18 17.62 -0.89 -20.93
C TYR A 18 17.70 0.59 -21.33
N ARG A 19 18.92 1.08 -21.61
CA ARG A 19 19.21 2.52 -21.76
C ARG A 19 18.32 3.22 -22.77
N ASP A 20 18.24 2.66 -23.98
CA ASP A 20 17.46 3.26 -25.09
C ASP A 20 15.95 3.00 -24.95
N GLU A 21 15.59 1.88 -24.35
CA GLU A 21 14.20 1.40 -24.31
C GLU A 21 13.40 2.05 -23.17
N LEU A 22 14.02 2.26 -22.01
CA LEU A 22 13.32 2.72 -20.79
C LEU A 22 13.91 3.98 -20.17
N TRP A 23 15.16 4.32 -20.46
CA TRP A 23 15.88 5.44 -19.84
C TRP A 23 16.15 6.60 -20.80
N GLY A 24 15.40 6.69 -21.91
CA GLY A 24 15.48 7.81 -22.85
C GLY A 24 16.87 8.03 -23.45
N SER A 25 17.64 6.97 -23.66
CA SER A 25 19.04 7.00 -24.12
C SER A 25 19.97 7.83 -23.23
N SER A 26 19.59 8.06 -21.96
CA SER A 26 20.34 8.89 -21.03
C SER A 26 21.66 8.25 -20.59
N ASN A 27 22.69 9.07 -20.41
CA ASN A 27 23.96 8.71 -19.77
C ASN A 27 24.27 9.59 -18.54
N VAL A 28 23.30 10.41 -18.14
CA VAL A 28 23.21 11.12 -16.86
C VAL A 28 21.77 11.00 -16.37
N LEU A 29 21.53 10.70 -15.09
CA LEU A 29 20.19 10.72 -14.49
C LEU A 29 20.06 11.92 -13.56
N ALA A 30 19.10 12.80 -13.79
CA ALA A 30 18.77 13.92 -12.91
C ALA A 30 17.41 13.65 -12.23
N ILE A 31 17.43 13.59 -10.90
CA ILE A 31 16.26 13.37 -10.05
C ILE A 31 16.19 14.53 -9.07
N ALA A 32 15.11 15.32 -9.16
CA ALA A 32 14.91 16.50 -8.34
C ALA A 32 13.66 16.33 -7.47
N THR A 33 13.80 16.46 -6.17
CA THR A 33 12.73 16.33 -5.18
C THR A 33 12.33 17.70 -4.63
N PRO A 34 11.02 17.99 -4.51
CA PRO A 34 10.54 19.31 -4.13
C PRO A 34 10.71 19.61 -2.64
N PRO A 35 10.47 20.87 -2.21
CA PRO A 35 10.34 21.21 -0.80
C PRO A 35 9.17 20.46 -0.13
N PRO A 36 9.09 20.46 1.21
CA PRO A 36 7.95 19.88 1.90
C PRO A 36 6.62 20.51 1.45
N SER A 37 5.59 19.68 1.33
CA SER A 37 4.22 20.07 1.00
C SER A 37 3.25 19.48 2.01
N ASP A 38 2.20 20.22 2.33
CA ASP A 38 1.08 19.72 3.14
C ASP A 38 0.20 18.75 2.34
N ASP A 39 0.30 18.78 1.00
CA ASP A 39 -0.43 17.88 0.12
C ASP A 39 0.28 16.53 0.03
N LEU A 40 -0.45 15.46 0.33
CA LEU A 40 0.03 14.10 0.17
C LEU A 40 0.13 13.77 -1.34
N SER A 41 1.34 13.91 -1.87
CA SER A 41 1.66 13.66 -3.28
C SER A 41 2.63 12.50 -3.43
N TYR A 42 2.41 11.67 -4.45
CA TYR A 42 3.30 10.57 -4.79
C TYR A 42 4.13 10.94 -6.00
N LEU A 43 5.33 11.43 -5.74
CA LEU A 43 6.30 11.77 -6.77
C LEU A 43 7.27 10.61 -6.97
N LYS A 44 7.56 10.34 -8.23
CA LYS A 44 8.51 9.32 -8.69
C LYS A 44 9.94 9.73 -8.35
N SER A 45 10.25 11.03 -8.34
CA SER A 45 11.50 11.57 -7.78
C SER A 45 11.67 11.18 -6.30
N SER A 46 10.67 11.47 -5.47
CA SER A 46 10.68 11.11 -4.04
C SER A 46 10.75 9.60 -3.82
N ALA A 47 9.97 8.82 -4.57
CA ALA A 47 10.01 7.36 -4.50
C ALA A 47 11.41 6.81 -4.85
N MET A 48 12.09 7.39 -5.85
CA MET A 48 13.43 6.98 -6.23
C MET A 48 14.47 7.29 -5.14
N ILE A 49 14.38 8.47 -4.51
CA ILE A 49 15.26 8.83 -3.39
C ILE A 49 15.02 7.91 -2.18
N ILE A 50 13.76 7.67 -1.79
CA ILE A 50 13.42 6.76 -0.70
C ILE A 50 13.87 5.33 -1.01
N TRP A 51 13.74 4.90 -2.27
CA TRP A 51 14.23 3.59 -2.69
C TRP A 51 15.75 3.51 -2.54
N LEU A 52 16.53 4.50 -2.96
CA LEU A 52 17.98 4.42 -2.78
C LEU A 52 18.40 4.52 -1.31
N PHE A 53 17.90 5.54 -0.59
CA PHE A 53 18.45 5.96 0.70
C PHE A 53 17.64 5.50 1.92
N GLY A 54 16.38 5.09 1.73
CA GLY A 54 15.48 4.72 2.82
C GLY A 54 14.86 5.90 3.57
N CYS A 55 15.15 7.12 3.15
CA CYS A 55 14.60 8.36 3.68
C CYS A 55 14.33 9.36 2.54
N GLU A 56 13.60 10.42 2.84
CA GLU A 56 13.34 11.51 1.90
C GLU A 56 14.45 12.57 2.00
N PHE A 57 14.86 13.10 0.85
CA PHE A 57 15.66 14.32 0.76
C PHE A 57 14.77 15.39 0.13
N LEU A 58 14.40 16.39 0.91
CA LEU A 58 13.55 17.48 0.44
C LEU A 58 14.41 18.57 -0.21
N GLU A 59 13.82 19.28 -1.17
CA GLU A 59 14.45 20.37 -1.93
C GLU A 59 15.90 20.02 -2.37
N THR A 60 16.04 18.86 -3.03
CA THR A 60 17.34 18.25 -3.37
C THR A 60 17.38 17.83 -4.83
N ILE A 61 18.51 18.04 -5.50
CA ILE A 61 18.75 17.57 -6.86
C ILE A 61 19.89 16.56 -6.80
N MET A 62 19.60 15.30 -7.17
CA MET A 62 20.57 14.23 -7.30
C MET A 62 20.86 13.99 -8.78
N ILE A 63 22.15 13.97 -9.14
CA ILE A 63 22.62 13.72 -10.49
C ILE A 63 23.56 12.53 -10.48
N ILE A 64 23.17 11.43 -11.12
CA ILE A 64 23.98 10.22 -11.26
C ILE A 64 24.67 10.23 -12.62
N VAL A 65 26.00 10.18 -12.59
CA VAL A 65 26.91 10.00 -13.73
C VAL A 65 27.69 8.70 -13.49
N GLU A 66 28.29 8.11 -14.53
CA GLU A 66 28.88 6.76 -14.49
C GLU A 66 29.80 6.46 -13.29
N LYS A 67 30.54 7.44 -12.78
CA LYS A 67 31.44 7.28 -11.62
C LYS A 67 31.18 8.24 -10.46
N GLN A 68 30.16 9.09 -10.58
CA GLN A 68 29.91 10.16 -9.62
C GLN A 68 28.43 10.36 -9.38
N ILE A 69 28.07 10.62 -8.12
CA ILE A 69 26.74 11.12 -7.77
C ILE A 69 26.92 12.52 -7.21
N HIS A 70 26.39 13.51 -7.93
CA HIS A 70 26.33 14.88 -7.44
C HIS A 70 25.03 15.09 -6.69
N PHE A 71 25.10 15.79 -5.55
CA PHE A 71 23.93 16.28 -4.84
C PHE A 71 23.98 17.80 -4.75
N LEU A 72 22.90 18.48 -5.10
CA LEU A 72 22.68 19.89 -4.77
C LEU A 72 21.56 19.97 -3.74
N CYS A 73 21.90 20.36 -2.52
CA CYS A 73 21.00 20.33 -1.36
C CYS A 73 21.40 21.36 -0.29
N PHE A 74 20.58 21.48 0.76
CA PHE A 74 20.92 22.26 1.95
C PHE A 74 21.85 21.48 2.90
N GLU A 75 22.36 22.18 3.92
CA GLU A 75 23.34 21.68 4.90
C GLU A 75 22.84 20.45 5.67
N GLU A 76 21.53 20.38 5.97
CA GLU A 76 20.92 19.28 6.71
C GLU A 76 21.04 17.96 5.92
N VAL A 77 20.75 18.01 4.62
CA VAL A 77 20.87 16.84 3.73
C VAL A 77 22.34 16.51 3.48
N ALA A 78 23.21 17.52 3.33
CA ALA A 78 24.65 17.32 3.17
C ALA A 78 25.25 16.53 4.35
N SER A 79 24.84 16.86 5.58
CA SER A 79 25.26 16.15 6.80
C SER A 79 24.83 14.67 6.80
N LEU A 80 23.63 14.35 6.30
CA LEU A 80 23.16 12.97 6.15
C LEU A 80 23.96 12.20 5.07
N LEU A 81 24.31 12.88 3.97
CA LEU A 81 25.07 12.29 2.87
C LEU A 81 26.51 11.93 3.27
N GLU A 82 27.16 12.76 4.11
CA GLU A 82 28.49 12.45 4.63
C GLU A 82 28.49 11.15 5.45
N ALA A 83 27.42 10.85 6.19
CA ALA A 83 27.30 9.60 6.95
C ALA A 83 27.20 8.33 6.08
N VAL A 84 26.82 8.46 4.80
CA VAL A 84 26.70 7.33 3.85
C VAL A 84 27.79 7.32 2.78
N LYS A 85 28.68 8.31 2.78
CA LYS A 85 29.71 8.50 1.76
C LYS A 85 30.69 7.35 1.65
N GLU A 86 31.25 6.90 2.76
CA GLU A 86 32.16 5.74 2.80
C GLU A 86 31.48 4.47 2.26
N THR A 87 30.19 4.30 2.55
CA THR A 87 29.42 3.15 2.07
C THR A 87 29.30 3.13 0.55
N ILE A 88 29.00 4.28 -0.05
CA ILE A 88 28.83 4.40 -1.50
C ILE A 88 30.18 4.22 -2.21
N GLN A 89 31.25 4.81 -1.66
CA GLN A 89 32.60 4.68 -2.20
C GLN A 89 33.09 3.23 -2.21
N HIS A 90 32.80 2.46 -1.16
CA HIS A 90 33.15 1.04 -1.09
C HIS A 90 32.28 0.13 -1.97
N ALA A 91 31.02 0.51 -2.20
CA ALA A 91 30.02 -0.32 -2.88
C ALA A 91 30.25 -0.47 -4.39
N ASP A 92 30.44 0.64 -5.09
CA ASP A 92 30.46 0.69 -6.56
C ASP A 92 31.62 1.54 -7.11
N SER A 93 32.58 1.94 -6.25
CA SER A 93 33.62 2.92 -6.62
C SER A 93 33.03 4.25 -7.14
N LEU A 94 31.80 4.58 -6.72
CA LEU A 94 31.14 5.84 -7.02
C LEU A 94 31.61 6.90 -6.03
N ASP A 95 31.99 8.07 -6.53
CA ASP A 95 32.33 9.20 -5.69
C ASP A 95 31.11 10.09 -5.48
N ILE A 96 30.91 10.57 -4.24
CA ILE A 96 29.83 11.51 -3.93
C ILE A 96 30.41 12.91 -3.89
N VAL A 97 29.81 13.80 -4.67
CA VAL A 97 30.14 15.22 -4.69
C VAL A 97 28.93 16.01 -4.19
N VAL A 98 29.04 16.57 -2.98
CA VAL A 98 27.98 17.38 -2.39
C VAL A 98 28.22 18.85 -2.68
N HIS A 99 27.22 19.50 -3.27
CA HIS A 99 27.16 20.93 -3.54
C HIS A 99 26.15 21.55 -2.58
N VAL A 100 26.65 22.16 -1.51
CA VAL A 100 25.79 22.82 -0.52
C VAL A 100 25.26 24.13 -1.10
N LYS A 101 23.95 24.34 -0.97
CA LYS A 101 23.28 25.62 -1.23
C LYS A 101 23.06 26.36 0.08
N SER A 102 23.67 27.52 0.23
CA SER A 102 23.49 28.34 1.44
C SER A 102 22.13 29.04 1.47
N GLU A 103 21.74 29.54 2.64
CA GLU A 103 20.58 30.42 2.77
C GLU A 103 20.77 31.69 1.93
N GLY A 104 19.76 32.10 1.17
CA GLY A 104 19.83 33.25 0.27
C GLY A 104 20.43 32.99 -1.12
N GLU A 105 21.09 31.85 -1.34
CA GLU A 105 21.54 31.43 -2.68
C GLU A 105 20.39 30.78 -3.47
N ASP A 106 20.40 30.92 -4.80
CA ASP A 106 19.44 30.28 -5.72
C ASP A 106 19.94 28.93 -6.26
N GLY A 107 21.19 28.56 -5.95
CA GLY A 107 21.84 27.33 -6.42
C GLY A 107 22.48 27.44 -7.82
N THR A 108 22.42 28.60 -8.47
CA THR A 108 22.89 28.79 -9.85
C THR A 108 24.35 28.40 -10.04
N THR A 109 25.23 28.83 -9.14
CA THR A 109 26.67 28.53 -9.21
C THR A 109 26.95 27.02 -9.11
N GLN A 110 26.24 26.34 -8.21
CA GLN A 110 26.35 24.90 -8.01
C GLN A 110 25.83 24.14 -9.23
N MET A 111 24.69 24.55 -9.80
CA MET A 111 24.16 23.96 -11.04
C MET A 111 25.15 24.12 -12.20
N ASP A 112 25.78 25.29 -12.36
CA ASP A 112 26.78 25.52 -13.40
C ASP A 112 28.02 24.64 -13.20
N ALA A 113 28.46 24.43 -11.96
CA ALA A 113 29.53 23.49 -11.65
C ALA A 113 29.17 22.05 -12.04
N ILE A 114 27.93 21.61 -11.76
CA ILE A 114 27.42 20.29 -12.14
C ILE A 114 27.40 20.14 -13.67
N PHE A 115 26.84 21.11 -14.41
CA PHE A 115 26.81 21.04 -15.87
C PHE A 115 28.21 21.05 -16.50
N ASN A 116 29.14 21.84 -15.96
CA ASN A 116 30.52 21.85 -16.43
C ASN A 116 31.22 20.52 -16.16
N SER A 117 30.97 19.90 -14.99
CA SER A 117 31.45 18.56 -14.67
C SER A 117 30.95 17.53 -15.69
N ILE A 118 29.63 17.50 -15.95
CA ILE A 118 29.01 16.60 -16.94
C ILE A 118 29.64 16.75 -18.32
N ARG A 119 29.79 17.98 -18.82
CA ARG A 119 30.37 18.26 -20.15
C ARG A 119 31.85 17.89 -20.24
N THR A 120 32.57 17.95 -19.13
CA THR A 120 33.99 17.57 -19.08
C THR A 120 34.16 16.05 -19.07
N GLN A 121 33.27 15.34 -18.39
CA GLN A 121 33.32 13.88 -18.26
C GLN A 121 32.77 13.15 -19.49
N LEU A 122 31.78 13.72 -20.19
CA LEU A 122 31.05 13.04 -21.26
C LEU A 122 31.15 13.78 -22.60
N LYS A 123 31.47 13.04 -23.66
CA LYS A 123 31.54 13.59 -25.04
C LYS A 123 30.17 13.96 -25.62
N SER A 124 29.12 13.23 -25.25
CA SER A 124 27.76 13.41 -25.78
C SER A 124 26.74 13.16 -24.66
N PRO A 125 26.59 14.11 -23.73
CA PRO A 125 25.69 13.96 -22.59
C PRO A 125 24.21 14.01 -23.02
N VAL A 126 23.45 13.03 -22.54
CA VAL A 126 21.99 12.95 -22.60
C VAL A 126 21.50 12.90 -21.16
N VAL A 127 20.86 13.97 -20.70
CA VAL A 127 20.35 14.09 -19.34
C VAL A 127 18.93 13.51 -19.27
N GLY A 128 18.83 12.39 -18.58
CA GLY A 128 17.58 11.78 -18.18
C GLY A 128 16.89 12.62 -17.11
N TYR A 129 15.61 12.91 -17.27
CA TYR A 129 14.80 13.65 -16.30
C TYR A 129 13.37 13.11 -16.27
N ILE A 130 12.63 13.40 -15.19
CA ILE A 130 11.23 12.94 -15.04
C ILE A 130 10.31 13.95 -15.74
N ALA A 131 9.93 13.65 -16.98
CA ALA A 131 9.32 14.65 -17.86
C ALA A 131 7.93 15.16 -17.43
N LYS A 132 7.22 14.39 -16.59
CA LYS A 132 5.83 14.68 -16.19
C LYS A 132 5.70 15.24 -14.77
N GLU A 133 6.80 15.45 -14.07
CA GLU A 133 6.79 16.13 -12.77
C GLU A 133 7.05 17.62 -12.98
N ALA A 134 6.11 18.46 -12.52
CA ALA A 134 6.29 19.90 -12.55
C ALA A 134 7.35 20.28 -11.51
N PRO A 135 8.26 21.23 -11.82
CA PRO A 135 9.16 21.75 -10.83
C PRO A 135 8.37 22.54 -9.79
N GLU A 136 8.59 22.23 -8.51
CA GLU A 136 7.96 22.93 -7.39
C GLU A 136 9.04 23.49 -6.47
N GLY A 137 8.94 24.78 -6.16
CA GLY A 137 9.91 25.49 -5.35
C GLY A 137 11.06 26.09 -6.17
N LYS A 138 11.64 27.17 -5.62
CA LYS A 138 12.59 28.03 -6.34
C LYS A 138 13.81 27.28 -6.88
N LEU A 139 14.34 26.31 -6.11
CA LEU A 139 15.50 25.53 -6.53
C LEU A 139 15.18 24.67 -7.77
N LEU A 140 14.04 23.99 -7.77
CA LEU A 140 13.65 23.09 -8.86
C LEU A 140 13.20 23.85 -10.10
N GLU A 141 12.51 24.99 -9.92
CA GLU A 141 12.16 25.90 -11.00
C GLU A 141 13.42 26.41 -11.71
N MET A 142 14.41 26.87 -10.94
CA MET A 142 15.71 27.31 -11.47
C MET A 142 16.46 26.17 -12.18
N TRP A 143 16.46 24.97 -11.59
CA TRP A 143 17.06 23.78 -12.20
C TRP A 143 16.41 23.42 -13.54
N ALA A 144 15.08 23.39 -13.59
CA ALA A 144 14.34 23.07 -14.80
C ALA A 144 14.62 24.09 -15.91
N ASP A 145 14.63 25.39 -15.57
CA ASP A 145 14.96 26.46 -16.52
C ASP A 145 16.40 26.35 -17.03
N LYS A 146 17.38 26.13 -16.14
CA LYS A 146 18.78 25.93 -16.57
C LYS A 146 18.97 24.66 -17.39
N LEU A 147 18.34 23.55 -17.02
CA LEU A 147 18.43 22.29 -17.75
C LEU A 147 17.86 22.46 -19.17
N LYS A 148 16.69 23.10 -19.30
CA LYS A 148 16.06 23.42 -20.58
C LYS A 148 16.94 24.32 -21.46
N ASN A 149 17.62 25.29 -20.87
CA ASN A 149 18.48 26.24 -21.57
C ASN A 149 19.95 25.77 -21.70
N SER A 150 20.28 24.57 -21.22
CA SER A 150 21.66 24.06 -21.16
C SER A 150 22.23 23.64 -22.54
N GLY A 151 21.37 23.44 -23.54
CA GLY A 151 21.73 22.86 -24.84
C GLY A 151 22.07 21.36 -24.79
N LEU A 152 21.90 20.70 -23.64
CA LEU A 152 22.07 19.25 -23.49
C LEU A 152 20.88 18.51 -24.11
N GLN A 153 21.12 17.31 -24.62
CA GLN A 153 20.02 16.43 -25.03
C GLN A 153 19.29 15.92 -23.79
N LEU A 154 17.97 15.83 -23.85
CA LEU A 154 17.13 15.41 -22.73
C LEU A 154 16.36 14.12 -23.09
N GLY A 155 16.25 13.20 -22.13
CA GLY A 155 15.49 11.95 -22.26
C GLY A 155 14.55 11.74 -21.08
N ASP A 156 13.36 11.18 -21.32
CA ASP A 156 12.43 10.86 -20.23
C ASP A 156 12.82 9.53 -19.56
N ILE A 157 13.06 9.56 -18.25
CA ILE A 157 13.44 8.39 -17.44
C ILE A 157 12.29 7.81 -16.61
N THR A 158 11.08 8.36 -16.75
CA THR A 158 9.88 7.95 -16.00
C THR A 158 9.62 6.43 -16.10
N HIS A 159 9.80 5.86 -17.29
CA HIS A 159 9.56 4.44 -17.53
C HIS A 159 10.65 3.54 -16.91
N GLY A 160 11.91 3.95 -16.97
CA GLY A 160 13.03 3.27 -16.32
C GLY A 160 12.86 3.18 -14.81
N ILE A 161 12.50 4.31 -14.16
CA ILE A 161 12.21 4.33 -12.73
C ILE A 161 10.99 3.45 -12.41
N SER A 162 9.94 3.50 -13.24
CA SER A 162 8.76 2.65 -13.04
C SER A 162 9.07 1.15 -13.15
N ASP A 163 10.01 0.75 -14.02
CA ASP A 163 10.37 -0.66 -14.17
C ASP A 163 11.19 -1.18 -13.00
N ILE A 164 12.16 -0.39 -12.51
CA ILE A 164 13.01 -0.83 -11.38
C ILE A 164 12.23 -0.86 -10.07
N LEU A 165 11.32 0.09 -9.82
CA LEU A 165 10.48 0.10 -8.62
C LEU A 165 9.36 -0.94 -8.64
N ALA A 166 9.04 -1.51 -9.81
CA ALA A 166 7.97 -2.51 -9.95
C ALA A 166 8.25 -3.78 -9.14
N LEU A 167 9.51 -4.17 -9.00
CA LEU A 167 9.95 -5.39 -8.32
C LEU A 167 10.42 -5.06 -6.91
N LYS A 168 9.70 -5.56 -5.91
CA LYS A 168 10.00 -5.32 -4.50
C LYS A 168 10.97 -6.37 -3.99
N ASP A 169 12.04 -5.93 -3.35
CA ASP A 169 12.96 -6.79 -2.61
C ASP A 169 12.28 -7.40 -1.36
N PRO A 170 12.89 -8.40 -0.69
CA PRO A 170 12.26 -9.05 0.47
C PRO A 170 11.89 -8.11 1.63
N MET A 171 12.67 -7.04 1.85
CA MET A 171 12.39 -6.03 2.88
C MET A 171 11.21 -5.14 2.46
N GLU A 172 11.16 -4.74 1.19
CA GLU A 172 10.04 -3.99 0.62
C GLU A 172 8.72 -4.78 0.72
N ILE A 173 8.75 -6.07 0.40
CA ILE A 173 7.60 -6.97 0.56
C ILE A 173 7.18 -7.04 2.04
N GLN A 174 8.13 -7.11 2.97
CA GLN A 174 7.80 -7.10 4.40
C GLN A 174 7.13 -5.78 4.83
N ASN A 175 7.61 -4.64 4.33
CA ASN A 175 6.98 -3.35 4.61
C ASN A 175 5.57 -3.26 4.01
N ALA A 176 5.37 -3.74 2.77
CA ALA A 176 4.05 -3.83 2.14
C ALA A 176 3.08 -4.71 2.95
N ARG A 177 3.55 -5.86 3.49
CA ARG A 177 2.74 -6.71 4.37
C ARG A 177 2.36 -6.01 5.67
N LYS A 178 3.30 -5.29 6.30
CA LYS A 178 3.02 -4.52 7.53
C LYS A 178 2.01 -3.41 7.28
N ALA A 179 2.15 -2.69 6.18
CA ALA A 179 1.19 -1.69 5.73
C ALA A 179 -0.20 -2.32 5.54
N ALA A 180 -0.29 -3.41 4.76
CA ALA A 180 -1.56 -4.09 4.48
C ALA A 180 -2.23 -4.65 5.74
N TYR A 181 -1.44 -5.23 6.66
CA TYR A 181 -1.96 -5.68 7.95
C TYR A 181 -2.50 -4.51 8.78
N LEU A 182 -1.77 -3.39 8.84
CA LEU A 182 -2.23 -2.19 9.50
C LEU A 182 -3.55 -1.72 8.91
N THR A 183 -3.62 -1.51 7.59
CA THR A 183 -4.84 -1.10 6.87
C THR A 183 -6.01 -2.02 7.14
N ALA A 184 -5.85 -3.34 6.97
CA ALA A 184 -6.92 -4.31 7.23
C ALA A 184 -7.32 -4.33 8.71
N SER A 185 -6.38 -4.16 9.64
CA SER A 185 -6.66 -4.12 11.07
C SER A 185 -7.44 -2.86 11.47
N ARG A 186 -7.12 -1.70 10.88
CA ARG A 186 -7.85 -0.45 11.11
C ARG A 186 -9.25 -0.52 10.53
N MET A 187 -9.40 -1.07 9.32
CA MET A 187 -10.72 -1.32 8.74
C MET A 187 -11.56 -2.23 9.65
N LYS A 188 -11.02 -3.37 10.06
CA LYS A 188 -11.74 -4.38 10.86
C LYS A 188 -12.08 -3.95 12.28
N TYR A 189 -11.14 -3.31 12.96
CA TYR A 189 -11.25 -3.08 14.41
C TYR A 189 -11.54 -1.63 14.78
N CYS A 190 -11.52 -0.70 13.82
CA CYS A 190 -11.84 0.71 14.07
C CYS A 190 -12.99 1.16 13.18
N VAL A 191 -12.85 1.04 11.85
CA VAL A 191 -13.86 1.56 10.90
C VAL A 191 -15.17 0.78 11.00
N VAL A 192 -15.15 -0.54 10.89
CA VAL A 192 -16.38 -1.36 10.95
C VAL A 192 -17.13 -1.18 12.27
N PRO A 193 -16.49 -1.34 13.46
CA PRO A 193 -17.20 -1.13 14.72
C PRO A 193 -17.74 0.29 14.89
N LYS A 194 -17.04 1.29 14.36
CA LYS A 194 -17.53 2.69 14.38
C LYS A 194 -18.75 2.85 13.50
N LEU A 195 -18.72 2.30 12.29
CA LEU A 195 -19.84 2.32 11.35
C LEU A 195 -21.06 1.64 11.95
N GLU A 196 -20.90 0.40 12.45
CA GLU A 196 -21.96 -0.36 13.12
C GLU A 196 -22.56 0.43 14.30
N LYS A 197 -21.72 1.06 15.11
CA LYS A 197 -22.17 1.88 16.25
C LYS A 197 -22.97 3.10 15.79
N VAL A 198 -22.52 3.79 14.74
CA VAL A 198 -23.23 4.97 14.20
C VAL A 198 -24.63 4.57 13.71
N ILE A 199 -24.72 3.45 12.99
CA ILE A 199 -25.98 2.93 12.47
C ILE A 199 -26.90 2.48 13.62
N TYR A 200 -26.39 1.66 14.53
CA TYR A 200 -27.16 1.11 15.64
C TYR A 200 -27.69 2.19 16.60
N GLU A 201 -26.88 3.20 16.91
CA GLU A 201 -27.27 4.29 17.81
C GLU A 201 -28.05 5.42 17.09
N GLY A 202 -28.27 5.31 15.78
CA GLY A 202 -28.94 6.34 14.98
C GLY A 202 -28.20 7.69 15.01
N LYS A 203 -26.87 7.66 15.14
CA LYS A 203 -26.06 8.87 15.26
C LYS A 203 -25.87 9.53 13.90
N LYS A 204 -25.75 10.87 13.94
CA LYS A 204 -25.31 11.64 12.78
C LYS A 204 -23.78 11.70 12.78
N ALA A 205 -23.18 11.24 11.70
CA ALA A 205 -21.76 11.39 11.40
C ALA A 205 -21.64 11.73 9.92
N THR A 206 -20.77 12.68 9.57
CA THR A 206 -20.48 13.03 8.18
C THR A 206 -19.39 12.11 7.62
N HIS A 207 -19.30 12.00 6.30
CA HIS A 207 -18.21 11.25 5.67
C HIS A 207 -16.83 11.83 6.05
N SER A 208 -16.70 13.16 6.03
CA SER A 208 -15.50 13.89 6.49
C SER A 208 -15.10 13.58 7.94
N SER A 209 -16.04 13.61 8.90
CA SER A 209 -15.71 13.37 10.31
C SER A 209 -15.33 11.91 10.59
N LEU A 210 -15.93 10.95 9.87
CA LEU A 210 -15.51 9.54 9.91
C LEU A 210 -14.11 9.35 9.31
N SER A 211 -13.79 10.07 8.23
CA SER A 211 -12.46 10.09 7.62
C SER A 211 -11.40 10.59 8.59
N GLU A 212 -11.61 11.76 9.20
CA GLU A 212 -10.69 12.36 10.16
C GLU A 212 -10.44 11.46 11.37
N GLU A 213 -11.51 10.91 11.97
CA GLU A 213 -11.37 9.99 13.11
C GLU A 213 -10.57 8.73 12.73
N THR A 214 -10.79 8.21 11.51
CA THR A 214 -10.06 7.04 10.99
C THR A 214 -8.58 7.38 10.74
N MET A 215 -8.30 8.53 10.14
CA MET A 215 -6.93 9.01 9.90
C MET A 215 -6.17 9.14 11.22
N MET A 216 -6.76 9.79 12.22
CA MET A 216 -6.17 9.92 13.55
C MET A 216 -5.93 8.55 14.23
N ALA A 217 -6.77 7.55 13.96
CA ALA A 217 -6.60 6.20 14.49
C ALA A 217 -5.46 5.41 13.81
N VAL A 218 -5.08 5.78 12.58
CA VAL A 218 -3.90 5.25 11.87
C VAL A 218 -2.63 5.92 12.40
N LEU A 219 -2.60 7.25 12.44
CA LEU A 219 -1.42 8.05 12.80
C LEU A 219 -0.93 7.84 14.24
N LYS A 220 -1.82 7.45 15.16
CA LYS A 220 -1.46 7.18 16.57
C LYS A 220 -0.64 5.91 16.81
N GLU A 221 -0.35 5.11 15.79
CA GLU A 221 0.31 3.81 15.97
C GLU A 221 1.82 3.91 16.16
N SER A 222 2.53 4.63 15.29
CA SER A 222 3.98 4.83 15.35
C SER A 222 4.45 5.88 14.35
N GLU A 223 5.65 6.41 14.51
CA GLU A 223 6.27 7.37 13.58
C GLU A 223 6.50 6.81 12.17
N ASN A 224 6.60 5.49 12.02
CA ASN A 224 6.81 4.82 10.73
C ASN A 224 5.52 4.59 9.92
N VAL A 225 4.40 5.14 10.39
CA VAL A 225 3.06 4.90 9.85
C VAL A 225 2.46 6.21 9.37
N ASP A 226 1.82 6.14 8.20
CA ASP A 226 1.04 7.24 7.66
C ASP A 226 -0.22 6.70 6.96
N VAL A 227 -1.12 7.59 6.54
CA VAL A 227 -2.20 7.25 5.59
C VAL A 227 -1.69 7.36 4.15
N CYS A 228 -2.29 6.61 3.23
CA CYS A 228 -1.99 6.78 1.80
C CYS A 228 -2.82 7.88 1.14
N TYR A 229 -3.94 8.24 1.76
CA TYR A 229 -4.90 9.25 1.36
C TYR A 229 -5.92 9.39 2.51
N ALA A 230 -6.70 10.48 2.53
CA ALA A 230 -7.77 10.65 3.50
C ALA A 230 -8.79 9.49 3.40
N PRO A 231 -9.06 8.70 4.45
CA PRO A 231 -9.95 7.55 4.36
C PRO A 231 -11.31 7.90 3.76
N ILE A 232 -11.77 7.16 2.75
CA ILE A 232 -12.95 7.53 1.98
C ILE A 232 -14.19 6.84 2.54
N PHE A 233 -15.24 7.62 2.76
CA PHE A 233 -16.58 7.17 3.10
C PHE A 233 -17.56 7.74 2.07
N GLN A 234 -18.42 6.89 1.50
CA GLN A 234 -19.45 7.32 0.55
C GLN A 234 -20.75 6.58 0.83
N SER A 235 -21.87 7.31 0.78
CA SER A 235 -23.22 6.76 0.93
C SER A 235 -24.26 7.72 0.33
N GLY A 236 -25.53 7.32 0.32
CA GLY A 236 -26.63 8.25 0.00
C GLY A 236 -26.74 8.65 -1.47
N GLY A 237 -26.29 7.77 -2.38
CA GLY A 237 -26.49 7.93 -3.82
C GLY A 237 -25.39 8.71 -4.54
N LYS A 238 -24.42 9.26 -3.82
CA LYS A 238 -23.25 9.96 -4.38
C LYS A 238 -22.03 9.07 -4.21
N PHE A 239 -21.50 8.57 -5.34
CA PHE A 239 -20.36 7.67 -5.34
C PHE A 239 -19.35 8.10 -6.41
N ASP A 240 -18.07 8.00 -6.07
CA ASP A 240 -16.96 8.21 -6.99
C ASP A 240 -15.91 7.12 -6.74
N LEU A 241 -15.73 6.23 -7.71
CA LEU A 241 -14.78 5.12 -7.59
C LEU A 241 -13.37 5.47 -8.12
N ARG A 242 -13.13 6.72 -8.50
CA ARG A 242 -11.79 7.17 -8.91
C ARG A 242 -10.86 7.23 -7.70
N PRO A 243 -9.55 6.97 -7.87
CA PRO A 243 -8.58 7.12 -6.79
C PRO A 243 -8.49 8.55 -6.22
N SER A 244 -8.93 9.54 -7.00
CA SER A 244 -8.98 10.96 -6.63
C SER A 244 -10.28 11.36 -5.92
N ALA A 245 -11.12 10.41 -5.51
CA ALA A 245 -12.34 10.72 -4.77
C ALA A 245 -12.00 11.44 -3.46
N ILE A 246 -12.85 12.39 -3.08
CA ILE A 246 -12.74 13.14 -1.83
C ILE A 246 -14.02 12.95 -1.01
N ASN A 247 -13.89 13.04 0.31
CA ASN A 247 -15.07 13.02 1.18
C ASN A 247 -15.87 14.31 1.01
N ASP A 248 -17.19 14.20 1.15
CA ASP A 248 -18.07 15.36 1.34
C ASP A 248 -18.48 15.50 2.82
N ASP A 249 -19.22 16.56 3.13
CA ASP A 249 -19.78 16.80 4.47
C ASP A 249 -21.23 16.26 4.61
N GLU A 250 -21.68 15.38 3.71
CA GLU A 250 -22.99 14.77 3.83
C GLU A 250 -23.03 13.78 5.00
N THR A 251 -24.18 13.69 5.66
CA THR A 251 -24.39 12.70 6.72
C THR A 251 -24.48 11.31 6.12
N LEU A 252 -23.79 10.35 6.76
CA LEU A 252 -23.85 8.94 6.44
C LEU A 252 -25.31 8.47 6.33
N TYR A 253 -25.63 7.82 5.21
CA TYR A 253 -26.97 7.35 4.89
C TYR A 253 -27.04 5.82 4.97
N TYR A 254 -27.98 5.32 5.76
CA TYR A 254 -28.08 3.90 6.12
C TYR A 254 -29.54 3.41 6.29
N ASP A 255 -30.52 4.03 5.62
CA ASP A 255 -31.87 3.47 5.57
C ASP A 255 -31.89 2.21 4.69
N SER A 256 -33.05 1.54 4.64
CA SER A 256 -33.24 0.34 3.82
C SER A 256 -32.85 0.54 2.34
N GLY A 257 -32.11 -0.43 1.80
CA GLY A 257 -31.57 -0.39 0.44
C GLY A 257 -30.33 0.51 0.29
N SER A 258 -29.68 0.92 1.37
CA SER A 258 -28.49 1.76 1.30
C SER A 258 -27.22 0.96 1.04
N VAL A 259 -26.25 1.66 0.44
CA VAL A 259 -24.90 1.18 0.18
C VAL A 259 -23.91 2.15 0.80
N ILE A 260 -22.91 1.61 1.50
CA ILE A 260 -21.84 2.39 2.13
C ILE A 260 -20.50 1.86 1.62
N ILE A 261 -19.68 2.73 1.02
CA ILE A 261 -18.32 2.41 0.60
C ILE A 261 -17.36 2.97 1.65
N CYS A 262 -16.43 2.13 2.11
CA CYS A 262 -15.30 2.55 2.91
C CYS A 262 -14.00 2.12 2.23
N ALA A 263 -13.07 3.04 2.02
CA ALA A 263 -11.74 2.74 1.52
C ALA A 263 -10.66 3.34 2.44
N LEU A 264 -9.66 2.54 2.77
CA LEU A 264 -8.56 2.92 3.64
C LEU A 264 -7.25 2.43 3.02
N GLY A 265 -6.27 3.33 2.93
CA GLY A 265 -4.89 2.99 2.65
C GLY A 265 -3.98 3.49 3.77
N SER A 266 -3.02 2.66 4.17
CA SER A 266 -2.00 3.02 5.16
C SER A 266 -0.62 2.70 4.60
N ARG A 267 0.35 3.51 5.01
CA ARG A 267 1.76 3.44 4.65
C ARG A 267 2.56 2.93 5.86
N TYR A 268 3.52 2.05 5.62
CA TYR A 268 4.52 1.66 6.63
C TYR A 268 5.92 1.73 6.03
N ASN A 269 6.83 2.46 6.67
CA ASN A 269 8.19 2.73 6.14
C ASN A 269 8.15 3.13 4.67
N SER A 270 7.23 4.03 4.34
CA SER A 270 7.01 4.53 3.00
C SER A 270 6.27 3.61 1.99
N TYR A 271 6.00 2.34 2.31
CA TYR A 271 5.28 1.42 1.40
C TYR A 271 3.78 1.45 1.64
N CYS A 272 3.04 1.67 0.56
CA CYS A 272 1.60 1.81 0.55
C CYS A 272 0.88 0.46 0.57
N SER A 273 -0.34 0.51 1.10
CA SER A 273 -1.32 -0.57 1.02
C SER A 273 -2.72 0.01 0.92
N ASN A 274 -3.68 -0.81 0.51
CA ASN A 274 -5.05 -0.38 0.27
C ASN A 274 -6.06 -1.50 0.55
N VAL A 275 -7.22 -1.11 1.09
CA VAL A 275 -8.42 -1.95 1.17
C VAL A 275 -9.66 -1.11 0.91
N ALA A 276 -10.63 -1.66 0.18
CA ALA A 276 -11.96 -1.07 0.04
C ALA A 276 -13.03 -2.14 0.24
N ARG A 277 -14.08 -1.77 0.96
CA ARG A 277 -15.24 -2.63 1.23
C ARG A 277 -16.51 -1.85 0.98
N THR A 278 -17.50 -2.55 0.44
CA THR A 278 -18.88 -2.09 0.38
C THR A 278 -19.70 -2.83 1.40
N TYR A 279 -20.44 -2.07 2.22
CA TYR A 279 -21.41 -2.56 3.18
C TYR A 279 -22.83 -2.27 2.66
N LEU A 280 -23.72 -3.23 2.87
CA LEU A 280 -25.08 -3.23 2.34
C LEU A 280 -26.07 -3.18 3.50
N ILE A 281 -27.01 -2.23 3.49
CA ILE A 281 -28.01 -2.06 4.54
C ILE A 281 -29.39 -2.40 4.00
N ASP A 282 -30.00 -3.46 4.55
CA ASP A 282 -31.23 -4.11 4.04
C ASP A 282 -31.23 -4.20 2.51
N PRO A 283 -30.23 -4.87 1.90
CA PRO A 283 -30.06 -4.83 0.46
C PRO A 283 -31.21 -5.49 -0.29
N THR A 284 -31.52 -4.91 -1.44
CA THR A 284 -32.37 -5.55 -2.45
C THR A 284 -31.69 -6.76 -3.07
N SER A 285 -32.47 -7.66 -3.68
CA SER A 285 -31.93 -8.79 -4.44
C SER A 285 -30.99 -8.36 -5.58
N ALA A 286 -31.26 -7.21 -6.20
CA ALA A 286 -30.40 -6.65 -7.24
C ALA A 286 -29.03 -6.21 -6.69
N GLN A 287 -29.00 -5.54 -5.53
CA GLN A 287 -27.76 -5.15 -4.86
C GLN A 287 -26.94 -6.37 -4.40
N MET A 288 -27.59 -7.40 -3.84
CA MET A 288 -26.93 -8.65 -3.47
C MET A 288 -26.32 -9.35 -4.70
N LYS A 289 -27.10 -9.51 -5.79
CA LYS A 289 -26.60 -10.10 -7.05
C LYS A 289 -25.39 -9.35 -7.58
N ALA A 290 -25.46 -8.02 -7.65
CA ALA A 290 -24.36 -7.20 -8.14
C ALA A 290 -23.10 -7.33 -7.27
N TYR A 291 -23.26 -7.40 -5.94
CA TYR A 291 -22.14 -7.62 -5.02
C TYR A 291 -21.50 -9.01 -5.19
N GLU A 292 -22.30 -10.07 -5.31
CA GLU A 292 -21.80 -11.43 -5.51
C GLU A 292 -21.03 -11.57 -6.82
N VAL A 293 -21.52 -10.96 -7.90
CA VAL A 293 -20.81 -10.94 -9.19
C VAL A 293 -19.51 -10.15 -9.06
N LEU A 294 -19.52 -9.00 -8.38
CA LEU A 294 -18.31 -8.21 -8.15
C LEU A 294 -17.26 -8.99 -7.35
N LEU A 295 -17.68 -9.70 -6.30
CA LEU A 295 -16.82 -10.56 -5.50
C LEU A 295 -16.17 -11.64 -6.35
N LYS A 296 -16.96 -12.39 -7.13
CA LYS A 296 -16.44 -13.43 -8.05
C LYS A 296 -15.47 -12.84 -9.10
N ALA A 297 -15.78 -11.68 -9.65
CA ALA A 297 -14.95 -11.03 -10.66
C ALA A 297 -13.60 -10.57 -10.06
N GLN A 298 -13.62 -10.00 -8.85
CA GLN A 298 -12.40 -9.60 -8.16
C GLN A 298 -11.56 -10.83 -7.73
N GLU A 299 -12.19 -11.92 -7.29
CA GLU A 299 -11.50 -13.18 -7.01
C GLU A 299 -10.84 -13.79 -8.26
N ALA A 300 -11.50 -13.71 -9.43
CA ALA A 300 -10.92 -14.14 -10.69
C ALA A 300 -9.71 -13.29 -11.11
N ALA A 301 -9.77 -11.96 -10.92
CA ALA A 301 -8.61 -11.09 -11.12
C ALA A 301 -7.44 -11.45 -10.18
N ILE A 302 -7.73 -11.65 -8.90
CA ILE A 302 -6.71 -12.07 -7.91
C ILE A 302 -6.08 -13.41 -8.33
N ALA A 303 -6.88 -14.39 -8.74
CA ALA A 303 -6.37 -15.68 -9.20
C ALA A 303 -5.49 -15.59 -10.47
N ALA A 304 -5.75 -14.60 -11.33
CA ALA A 304 -4.96 -14.35 -12.54
C ALA A 304 -3.62 -13.63 -12.28
N LEU A 305 -3.42 -13.05 -11.08
CA LEU A 305 -2.16 -12.40 -10.66
C LEU A 305 -1.07 -13.43 -10.34
N LYS A 306 -0.59 -14.10 -11.37
CA LYS A 306 0.47 -15.11 -11.29
C LYS A 306 1.68 -14.68 -12.09
N ALA A 307 2.87 -14.93 -11.55
CA ALA A 307 4.12 -14.71 -12.28
C ALA A 307 4.09 -15.44 -13.64
N GLY A 308 4.52 -14.75 -14.70
CA GLY A 308 4.48 -15.23 -16.09
C GLY A 308 3.20 -14.87 -16.86
N ASN A 309 2.09 -14.56 -16.20
CA ASN A 309 0.90 -14.04 -16.87
C ASN A 309 1.13 -12.60 -17.33
N LYS A 310 0.40 -12.17 -18.37
CA LYS A 310 0.33 -10.75 -18.76
C LYS A 310 -0.61 -10.00 -17.81
N ILE A 311 -0.32 -8.73 -17.56
CA ILE A 311 -1.17 -7.87 -16.73
C ILE A 311 -2.61 -7.81 -17.27
N ASN A 312 -2.80 -7.70 -18.59
CA ASN A 312 -4.14 -7.61 -19.17
C ASN A 312 -5.00 -8.85 -18.92
N ALA A 313 -4.41 -10.03 -18.74
CA ALA A 313 -5.14 -11.24 -18.38
C ALA A 313 -5.87 -11.11 -17.05
N VAL A 314 -5.38 -10.27 -16.13
CA VAL A 314 -6.01 -9.99 -14.83
C VAL A 314 -7.35 -9.28 -15.02
N TYR A 315 -7.38 -8.22 -15.85
CA TYR A 315 -8.61 -7.51 -16.15
C TYR A 315 -9.59 -8.38 -16.95
N GLN A 316 -9.08 -9.13 -17.93
CA GLN A 316 -9.89 -10.02 -18.74
C GLN A 316 -10.56 -11.13 -17.91
N ALA A 317 -9.87 -11.67 -16.89
CA ALA A 317 -10.46 -12.65 -15.98
C ALA A 317 -11.66 -12.08 -15.21
N ALA A 318 -11.57 -10.85 -14.70
CA ALA A 318 -12.71 -10.17 -14.07
C ALA A 318 -13.83 -9.89 -15.07
N HIS A 319 -13.50 -9.34 -16.25
CA HIS A 319 -14.47 -9.02 -17.29
C HIS A 319 -15.29 -10.25 -17.73
N ALA A 320 -14.62 -11.39 -17.96
CA ALA A 320 -15.26 -12.64 -18.36
C ALA A 320 -16.26 -13.17 -17.32
N VAL A 321 -16.00 -12.96 -16.03
CA VAL A 321 -16.97 -13.31 -14.97
C VAL A 321 -18.22 -12.45 -15.07
N VAL A 322 -18.05 -11.13 -15.23
CA VAL A 322 -19.18 -10.20 -15.32
C VAL A 322 -20.00 -10.48 -16.58
N GLU A 323 -19.36 -10.65 -17.73
CA GLU A 323 -20.02 -10.97 -19.00
C GLU A 323 -20.83 -12.27 -18.93
N ARG A 324 -20.33 -13.29 -18.21
CA ARG A 324 -21.01 -14.57 -18.03
C ARG A 324 -22.17 -14.51 -17.03
N ASP A 325 -21.96 -13.90 -15.87
CA ASP A 325 -22.88 -14.01 -14.73
C ASP A 325 -23.89 -12.84 -14.65
N ALA A 326 -23.56 -11.68 -15.20
CA ALA A 326 -24.41 -10.49 -15.28
C ALA A 326 -24.00 -9.56 -16.45
N PRO A 327 -24.23 -9.98 -17.71
CA PRO A 327 -23.85 -9.20 -18.90
C PRO A 327 -24.43 -7.78 -18.90
N GLU A 328 -25.58 -7.57 -18.25
CA GLU A 328 -26.22 -6.27 -18.08
C GLU A 328 -25.38 -5.27 -17.26
N LEU A 329 -24.40 -5.73 -16.49
CA LEU A 329 -23.54 -4.90 -15.63
C LEU A 329 -22.19 -4.56 -16.28
N VAL A 330 -21.86 -5.11 -17.46
CA VAL A 330 -20.56 -4.91 -18.13
C VAL A 330 -20.27 -3.44 -18.38
N THR A 331 -21.29 -2.65 -18.77
CA THR A 331 -21.14 -1.21 -19.01
C THR A 331 -20.82 -0.41 -17.75
N ASN A 332 -21.17 -0.95 -16.59
CA ASN A 332 -20.98 -0.34 -15.28
C ASN A 332 -19.64 -0.73 -14.65
N LEU A 333 -18.98 -1.76 -15.15
CA LEU A 333 -17.70 -2.25 -14.62
C LEU A 333 -16.60 -1.19 -14.82
N THR A 334 -15.77 -0.98 -13.78
CA THR A 334 -14.59 -0.13 -13.89
C THR A 334 -13.68 -0.59 -15.04
N LYS A 335 -13.05 0.37 -15.73
CA LYS A 335 -12.15 0.09 -16.88
C LYS A 335 -10.76 -0.46 -16.49
N SER A 336 -10.57 -0.76 -15.20
CA SER A 336 -9.35 -1.27 -14.60
C SER A 336 -9.75 -2.15 -13.42
N ALA A 337 -8.97 -3.20 -13.17
CA ALA A 337 -9.05 -4.05 -11.97
C ALA A 337 -8.03 -3.62 -10.90
N GLY A 338 -7.56 -2.37 -10.96
CA GLY A 338 -6.57 -1.81 -10.04
C GLY A 338 -5.24 -1.44 -10.69
N TRP A 339 -4.17 -1.42 -9.90
CA TRP A 339 -2.85 -0.91 -10.27
C TRP A 339 -1.73 -1.47 -9.38
N GLY A 340 -0.48 -1.38 -9.83
CA GLY A 340 0.70 -1.69 -9.02
C GLY A 340 0.95 -0.65 -7.94
N MET A 341 1.48 -1.07 -6.80
CA MET A 341 1.64 -0.22 -5.61
C MET A 341 2.94 -0.57 -4.90
N GLY A 342 3.54 0.42 -4.23
CA GLY A 342 4.82 0.30 -3.55
C GLY A 342 5.11 1.56 -2.77
N LEU A 343 6.24 2.20 -3.05
CA LEU A 343 6.53 3.56 -2.55
C LEU A 343 5.56 4.59 -3.11
N GLU A 344 5.07 4.34 -4.31
CA GLU A 344 3.97 5.07 -4.94
C GLU A 344 2.65 4.36 -4.61
N PHE A 345 1.63 5.11 -4.20
CA PHE A 345 0.28 4.55 -4.08
C PHE A 345 -0.25 4.05 -5.42
N TRP A 346 0.12 4.73 -6.52
CA TRP A 346 -0.28 4.38 -7.87
C TRP A 346 0.91 4.30 -8.83
N GLU A 347 1.38 3.07 -9.12
CA GLU A 347 2.41 2.82 -10.14
C GLU A 347 1.75 2.74 -11.53
N SER A 348 1.78 3.87 -12.26
CA SER A 348 1.09 4.03 -13.54
C SER A 348 1.49 3.00 -14.62
N GLY A 349 2.74 2.52 -14.60
CA GLY A 349 3.24 1.47 -15.49
C GLY A 349 2.68 0.07 -15.23
N LEU A 350 1.97 -0.14 -14.11
CA LEU A 350 1.42 -1.42 -13.68
C LEU A 350 -0.11 -1.39 -13.54
N ARG A 351 -0.79 -0.61 -14.39
CA ARG A 351 -2.25 -0.57 -14.40
C ARG A 351 -2.85 -1.90 -14.87
N LEU A 352 -3.82 -2.44 -14.13
CA LEU A 352 -4.53 -3.69 -14.44
C LEU A 352 -5.70 -3.43 -15.39
N ASN A 353 -5.43 -3.09 -16.65
CA ASN A 353 -6.43 -2.81 -17.69
C ASN A 353 -6.30 -3.77 -18.88
N ALA A 354 -7.16 -3.63 -19.89
CA ALA A 354 -7.18 -4.53 -21.06
C ALA A 354 -5.94 -4.37 -21.97
N GLU A 355 -5.26 -3.22 -21.91
CA GLU A 355 -4.20 -2.86 -22.84
C GLU A 355 -2.79 -3.22 -22.34
N ASN A 356 -2.56 -3.28 -21.04
CA ASN A 356 -1.22 -3.48 -20.48
C ASN A 356 -0.77 -4.94 -20.58
N ASP A 357 0.16 -5.24 -21.47
CA ASP A 357 0.63 -6.59 -21.76
C ASP A 357 1.94 -6.98 -21.06
N LYS A 358 2.42 -6.13 -20.14
CA LYS A 358 3.63 -6.40 -19.33
C LYS A 358 3.46 -7.71 -18.56
N VAL A 359 4.55 -8.47 -18.48
CA VAL A 359 4.58 -9.76 -17.80
C VAL A 359 4.70 -9.54 -16.29
N LEU A 360 3.78 -10.17 -15.54
CA LEU A 360 3.80 -10.23 -14.09
C LEU A 360 5.04 -11.00 -13.62
N LYS A 361 5.72 -10.45 -12.62
CA LYS A 361 6.89 -11.07 -12.00
C LYS A 361 6.64 -11.24 -10.50
N GLN A 362 7.28 -12.25 -9.91
CA GLN A 362 7.32 -12.41 -8.47
C GLN A 362 7.89 -11.15 -7.80
N GLY A 363 7.30 -10.74 -6.68
CA GLY A 363 7.69 -9.54 -5.96
C GLY A 363 6.98 -8.27 -6.43
N MET A 364 6.13 -8.33 -7.45
CA MET A 364 5.21 -7.23 -7.73
C MET A 364 4.09 -7.17 -6.69
N VAL A 365 3.64 -5.97 -6.35
CA VAL A 365 2.55 -5.71 -5.40
C VAL A 365 1.49 -4.88 -6.10
N PHE A 366 0.22 -5.26 -5.94
CA PHE A 366 -0.92 -4.63 -6.60
C PHE A 366 -2.00 -4.26 -5.59
N ASN A 367 -2.64 -3.11 -5.79
CA ASN A 367 -3.99 -2.87 -5.31
C ASN A 367 -4.97 -3.45 -6.34
N VAL A 368 -5.62 -4.57 -6.04
CA VAL A 368 -6.63 -5.18 -6.91
C VAL A 368 -7.98 -4.58 -6.58
N SER A 369 -8.36 -3.55 -7.33
CA SER A 369 -9.54 -2.71 -7.09
C SER A 369 -10.51 -2.78 -8.27
N LEU A 370 -11.70 -3.32 -8.04
CA LEU A 370 -12.73 -3.50 -9.06
C LEU A 370 -14.07 -3.00 -8.51
N GLY A 371 -14.90 -2.39 -9.37
CA GLY A 371 -16.21 -1.90 -8.95
C GLY A 371 -17.24 -1.79 -10.06
N PHE A 372 -18.49 -1.61 -9.66
CA PHE A 372 -19.59 -1.23 -10.53
C PHE A 372 -20.02 0.21 -10.24
N GLN A 373 -20.18 1.01 -11.28
CA GLN A 373 -20.50 2.43 -11.22
C GLN A 373 -21.94 2.69 -11.69
N ASN A 374 -22.62 3.65 -11.05
CA ASN A 374 -23.91 4.19 -11.51
C ASN A 374 -25.03 3.15 -11.70
N LEU A 375 -25.07 2.12 -10.85
CA LEU A 375 -26.16 1.16 -10.84
C LEU A 375 -27.45 1.81 -10.33
N GLN A 376 -28.59 1.34 -10.82
CA GLN A 376 -29.91 1.87 -10.46
C GLN A 376 -30.71 0.82 -9.69
N ALA A 377 -31.23 1.18 -8.53
CA ALA A 377 -32.19 0.40 -7.75
C ALA A 377 -33.62 0.91 -8.01
N GLU A 378 -34.59 -0.01 -7.96
CA GLU A 378 -36.02 0.30 -8.10
C GLU A 378 -36.56 0.88 -6.79
N THR A 379 -36.36 2.19 -6.59
CA THR A 379 -36.83 2.91 -5.40
C THR A 379 -37.24 4.35 -5.73
N ILE A 380 -38.25 4.84 -5.01
CA ILE A 380 -38.68 6.24 -5.06
C ILE A 380 -37.69 7.16 -4.35
N ASN A 381 -36.89 6.63 -3.41
CA ASN A 381 -35.97 7.42 -2.63
C ASN A 381 -34.70 7.74 -3.44
N PRO A 382 -34.41 9.03 -3.71
CA PRO A 382 -33.26 9.41 -4.53
C PRO A 382 -31.92 9.00 -3.90
N LYS A 383 -31.82 8.89 -2.56
CA LYS A 383 -30.57 8.54 -1.86
C LYS A 383 -30.22 7.05 -1.93
N SER A 384 -31.17 6.18 -2.27
CA SER A 384 -30.93 4.75 -2.49
C SER A 384 -31.13 4.31 -3.95
N ARG A 385 -31.53 5.24 -4.84
CA ARG A 385 -31.73 4.94 -6.27
C ARG A 385 -30.42 4.67 -7.00
N ASN A 386 -29.47 5.61 -6.94
CA ASN A 386 -28.15 5.41 -7.53
C ASN A 386 -27.25 4.70 -6.53
N PHE A 387 -26.49 3.71 -6.97
CA PHE A 387 -25.47 3.10 -6.11
C PHE A 387 -24.25 2.63 -6.91
N SER A 388 -23.15 2.43 -6.19
CA SER A 388 -21.92 1.85 -6.73
C SER A 388 -21.36 0.85 -5.73
N LEU A 389 -20.62 -0.13 -6.22
CA LEU A 389 -20.00 -1.17 -5.41
C LEU A 389 -18.50 -1.19 -5.71
N ILE A 390 -17.66 -1.43 -4.71
CA ILE A 390 -16.21 -1.57 -4.90
C ILE A 390 -15.62 -2.58 -3.92
N LEU A 391 -14.67 -3.37 -4.41
CA LEU A 391 -13.80 -4.21 -3.59
C LEU A 391 -12.36 -3.92 -3.98
N ALA A 392 -11.53 -3.67 -2.96
CA ALA A 392 -10.10 -3.52 -3.16
C ALA A 392 -9.31 -4.31 -2.10
N ASP A 393 -8.22 -4.96 -2.54
CA ASP A 393 -7.30 -5.68 -1.68
C ASP A 393 -5.85 -5.45 -2.12
N THR A 394 -4.92 -5.44 -1.15
CA THR A 394 -3.48 -5.47 -1.45
C THR A 394 -3.04 -6.90 -1.69
N VAL A 395 -2.44 -7.16 -2.85
CA VAL A 395 -2.08 -8.49 -3.32
C VAL A 395 -0.60 -8.52 -3.73
N ILE A 396 0.13 -9.51 -3.21
CA ILE A 396 1.54 -9.72 -3.50
C ILE A 396 1.67 -10.91 -4.46
N VAL A 397 2.36 -10.71 -5.58
CA VAL A 397 2.64 -11.77 -6.55
C VAL A 397 3.78 -12.64 -6.03
N THR A 398 3.52 -13.93 -5.81
CA THR A 398 4.53 -14.92 -5.43
C THR A 398 4.83 -15.88 -6.60
N SER A 399 5.72 -16.86 -6.38
CA SER A 399 6.10 -17.86 -7.39
C SER A 399 4.98 -18.84 -7.74
N GLU A 400 4.03 -19.12 -6.82
CA GLU A 400 2.99 -20.13 -7.02
C GLU A 400 1.57 -19.56 -6.97
N ILE A 401 1.22 -18.90 -5.85
CA ILE A 401 -0.12 -18.36 -5.56
C ILE A 401 0.04 -16.92 -5.06
N CYS A 402 -0.81 -16.00 -5.50
CA CYS A 402 -0.80 -14.66 -4.93
C CYS A 402 -1.17 -14.65 -3.44
N GLU A 403 -0.58 -13.73 -2.68
CA GLU A 403 -0.91 -13.51 -1.28
C GLU A 403 -1.85 -12.31 -1.17
N VAL A 404 -3.06 -12.51 -0.66
CA VAL A 404 -3.96 -11.41 -0.29
C VAL A 404 -3.53 -10.88 1.08
N ALA A 405 -2.71 -9.83 1.10
CA ALA A 405 -2.12 -9.29 2.31
C ALA A 405 -3.17 -8.62 3.24
N THR A 406 -4.32 -8.23 2.68
CA THR A 406 -5.47 -7.66 3.42
C THR A 406 -6.55 -8.68 3.83
N HIS A 407 -6.25 -9.99 3.78
CA HIS A 407 -7.23 -11.06 4.08
C HIS A 407 -7.87 -11.00 5.48
N LEU A 408 -7.29 -10.23 6.41
CA LEU A 408 -7.80 -10.07 7.78
C LEU A 408 -9.25 -9.53 7.83
N ILE A 409 -9.62 -8.67 6.87
CA ILE A 409 -10.97 -8.08 6.75
C ILE A 409 -11.79 -8.81 5.68
N SER A 410 -12.94 -9.35 6.10
CA SER A 410 -13.81 -10.13 5.21
C SER A 410 -14.41 -9.27 4.10
N LYS A 411 -14.74 -9.93 3.00
CA LYS A 411 -15.52 -9.43 1.86
C LYS A 411 -16.64 -10.39 1.47
N ALA A 412 -16.93 -11.38 2.32
CA ALA A 412 -18.04 -12.29 2.07
C ALA A 412 -19.36 -11.54 2.30
N LEU A 413 -20.37 -11.80 1.45
CA LEU A 413 -21.65 -11.11 1.50
C LEU A 413 -22.27 -11.11 2.92
N LYS A 414 -22.25 -12.26 3.59
CA LYS A 414 -22.78 -12.45 4.95
C LYS A 414 -22.09 -11.59 6.02
N ASP A 415 -20.88 -11.12 5.77
CA ASP A 415 -20.08 -10.34 6.72
C ASP A 415 -20.17 -8.83 6.43
N VAL A 416 -20.79 -8.44 5.30
CA VAL A 416 -20.93 -7.03 4.89
C VAL A 416 -22.37 -6.58 4.67
N ALA A 417 -23.32 -7.50 4.64
CA ALA A 417 -24.74 -7.24 4.55
C ALA A 417 -25.36 -7.21 5.95
N TYR A 418 -26.00 -6.10 6.28
CA TYR A 418 -26.71 -5.88 7.53
C TYR A 418 -28.21 -5.86 7.25
N SER A 419 -28.98 -6.55 8.09
CA SER A 419 -30.45 -6.51 8.05
C SER A 419 -31.01 -6.08 9.38
N PHE A 420 -31.93 -5.10 9.36
CA PHE A 420 -32.60 -4.58 10.54
C PHE A 420 -34.07 -4.98 10.49
N ASN A 421 -34.42 -6.09 11.15
CA ASN A 421 -35.81 -6.49 11.29
C ASN A 421 -36.51 -5.61 12.35
N PRO A 422 -37.52 -4.79 11.98
CA PRO A 422 -38.24 -3.95 12.95
C PRO A 422 -39.12 -4.78 13.92
N ASP A 423 -39.43 -6.03 13.57
CA ASP A 423 -40.25 -6.94 14.38
C ASP A 423 -39.38 -7.90 15.23
N GLY A 424 -38.59 -7.35 16.15
CA GLY A 424 -38.13 -7.99 17.41
C GLY A 424 -37.49 -9.39 17.41
N GLY A 425 -37.16 -9.99 16.27
CA GLY A 425 -36.74 -11.40 16.18
C GLY A 425 -35.24 -11.67 16.09
N GLU A 426 -34.43 -10.68 15.72
CA GLU A 426 -33.03 -10.90 15.31
C GLU A 426 -32.02 -9.97 16.01
N GLU A 427 -32.24 -9.64 17.28
CA GLU A 427 -31.22 -9.02 18.17
C GLU A 427 -29.93 -9.87 18.31
N LYS A 428 -29.88 -11.12 17.82
CA LYS A 428 -28.77 -12.04 18.02
C LYS A 428 -27.51 -11.81 17.17
N GLN A 429 -27.61 -11.20 15.97
CA GLN A 429 -26.42 -11.05 15.11
C GLN A 429 -25.52 -9.89 15.53
N ILE A 430 -26.10 -8.74 15.91
CA ILE A 430 -25.34 -7.56 16.36
C ILE A 430 -24.77 -7.77 17.76
N ILE A 431 -25.49 -8.45 18.67
CA ILE A 431 -24.97 -8.78 20.01
C ILE A 431 -23.77 -9.74 19.92
N ASN A 432 -23.78 -10.69 18.98
CA ASN A 432 -22.60 -11.52 18.72
C ASN A 432 -21.43 -10.71 18.14
N ALA A 433 -21.65 -9.79 17.20
CA ALA A 433 -20.61 -8.91 16.68
C ALA A 433 -20.00 -8.03 17.79
N LEU A 434 -20.83 -7.43 18.66
CA LEU A 434 -20.40 -6.64 19.81
C LEU A 434 -19.66 -7.47 20.88
N ASN A 435 -20.04 -8.73 21.10
CA ASN A 435 -19.33 -9.64 21.99
C ASN A 435 -17.98 -10.08 21.41
N VAL A 436 -17.90 -10.33 20.10
CA VAL A 436 -16.65 -10.58 19.38
C VAL A 436 -15.73 -9.34 19.44
N ILE A 437 -16.29 -8.13 19.34
CA ILE A 437 -15.54 -6.87 19.53
C ILE A 437 -15.00 -6.77 20.97
N LYS A 438 -15.80 -7.10 22.00
CA LYS A 438 -15.32 -7.15 23.40
C LYS A 438 -14.19 -8.16 23.58
N GLU A 439 -14.31 -9.37 23.03
CA GLU A 439 -13.28 -10.41 23.12
C GLU A 439 -12.00 -10.04 22.35
N ALA A 440 -12.12 -9.42 21.17
CA ALA A 440 -10.99 -8.92 20.40
C ALA A 440 -10.28 -7.75 21.08
N LEU A 441 -11.02 -6.83 21.72
CA LEU A 441 -10.45 -5.73 22.51
C LEU A 441 -9.71 -6.24 23.76
N LEU A 442 -10.25 -7.27 24.43
CA LEU A 442 -9.59 -7.94 25.55
C LEU A 442 -8.30 -8.65 25.11
N SER A 443 -8.33 -9.32 23.95
CA SER A 443 -7.17 -9.99 23.36
C SER A 443 -6.06 -9.02 22.93
N LYS A 444 -6.42 -7.85 22.37
CA LYS A 444 -5.47 -6.76 22.06
C LYS A 444 -4.82 -6.18 23.31
N ARG A 445 -5.55 -6.13 24.44
CA ARG A 445 -5.01 -5.68 25.74
C ARG A 445 -3.96 -6.67 26.28
N MET A 446 -4.19 -7.97 26.07
CA MET A 446 -3.26 -9.05 26.43
C MET A 446 -2.01 -9.07 25.53
N LEU A 447 -2.15 -8.83 24.22
CA LEU A 447 -1.02 -8.71 23.28
C LEU A 447 -0.16 -7.46 23.53
N ARG A 448 -0.76 -6.31 23.87
CA ARG A 448 -0.02 -5.11 24.27
C ARG A 448 0.77 -5.32 25.56
N THR A 449 0.21 -6.02 26.53
CA THR A 449 0.93 -6.35 27.78
C THR A 449 2.03 -7.37 27.55
N HIS A 450 1.86 -8.35 26.64
CA HIS A 450 2.92 -9.30 26.28
C HIS A 450 4.08 -8.62 25.52
N ASN A 451 3.80 -7.77 24.53
CA ASN A 451 4.82 -7.03 23.79
C ASN A 451 5.54 -5.95 24.62
N GLN A 452 4.85 -5.32 25.58
CA GLN A 452 5.52 -4.43 26.55
C GLN A 452 6.44 -5.21 27.49
N ARG A 453 6.06 -6.43 27.89
CA ARG A 453 6.88 -7.30 28.75
C ARG A 453 8.11 -7.83 28.00
N GLU A 454 7.96 -8.26 26.75
CA GLU A 454 9.10 -8.65 25.90
C GLU A 454 9.99 -7.45 25.52
N GLY A 455 9.42 -6.26 25.32
CA GLY A 455 10.18 -5.03 25.06
C GLY A 455 11.03 -4.58 26.25
N LEU A 456 10.52 -4.75 27.48
CA LEU A 456 11.30 -4.52 28.70
C LEU A 456 12.39 -5.58 28.93
N GLU A 457 12.13 -6.85 28.62
CA GLU A 457 13.13 -7.92 28.77
C GLU A 457 14.24 -7.85 27.71
N ARG A 458 13.92 -7.40 26.47
CA ARG A 458 14.92 -7.14 25.42
C ARG A 458 15.69 -5.84 25.65
N GLY A 459 15.03 -4.80 26.20
CA GLY A 459 15.69 -3.55 26.60
C GLY A 459 16.66 -3.73 27.77
N ALA A 460 16.37 -4.63 28.71
CA ALA A 460 17.26 -4.94 29.84
C ALA A 460 18.49 -5.77 29.44
N SER A 461 18.42 -6.55 28.35
CA SER A 461 19.58 -7.31 27.84
C SER A 461 20.53 -6.49 26.96
N PHE A 462 20.08 -5.36 26.40
CA PHE A 462 20.92 -4.50 25.55
C PHE A 462 21.78 -3.49 26.35
N VAL A 463 21.49 -3.30 27.64
CA VAL A 463 22.21 -2.34 28.52
C VAL A 463 23.42 -2.99 29.23
N TYR A 464 23.64 -4.30 29.10
CA TYR A 464 24.81 -4.99 29.67
C TYR A 464 25.84 -5.52 28.66
N MET A 465 25.70 -5.20 27.36
CA MET A 465 26.62 -5.66 26.29
C MET A 465 27.34 -4.52 25.55
N VAL A 466 27.59 -3.39 26.22
CA VAL A 466 28.53 -2.36 25.75
C VAL A 466 29.46 -2.00 26.90
N LYS A 467 30.40 -2.91 27.21
CA LYS A 467 31.68 -2.65 27.87
C LYS A 467 32.50 -3.95 27.90
N GLY A 468 33.64 -3.97 27.20
CA GLY A 468 34.76 -4.86 27.48
C GLY A 468 34.97 -6.05 26.53
N GLU A 469 35.90 -5.84 25.60
CA GLU A 469 37.06 -6.68 25.22
C GLU A 469 36.92 -8.19 24.86
N GLU A 470 37.55 -8.50 23.73
CA GLU A 470 38.19 -9.74 23.22
C GLU A 470 37.95 -11.09 23.91
N SER A 471 37.52 -12.10 23.14
CA SER A 471 38.31 -13.31 22.78
C SER A 471 37.42 -14.45 22.26
N ASP A 472 38.05 -15.36 21.51
CA ASP A 472 37.49 -16.41 20.66
C ASP A 472 36.53 -17.43 21.31
N SER A 473 35.74 -18.05 20.41
CA SER A 473 35.07 -19.37 20.49
C SER A 473 33.68 -19.47 21.17
N GLU A 474 32.61 -19.10 20.45
CA GLU A 474 31.23 -19.47 20.79
C GLU A 474 30.38 -20.08 19.64
N ASP A 475 31.00 -20.51 18.55
CA ASP A 475 30.25 -21.07 17.40
C ASP A 475 29.87 -22.56 17.55
N GLU A 476 30.42 -23.28 18.54
CA GLU A 476 30.03 -24.68 18.83
C GLU A 476 28.89 -24.82 19.86
N ARG A 477 28.51 -23.74 20.54
CA ARG A 477 27.47 -23.78 21.58
C ARG A 477 26.05 -23.56 21.04
N TRP A 478 25.93 -22.91 19.88
CA TRP A 478 24.63 -22.67 19.22
C TRP A 478 24.09 -23.90 18.47
N ARG A 479 24.95 -24.73 17.88
CA ARG A 479 24.53 -25.95 17.16
C ARG A 479 23.91 -27.04 18.05
N LYS A 480 24.20 -27.08 19.35
CA LYS A 480 23.61 -28.06 20.29
C LYS A 480 22.33 -27.60 20.99
N LYS A 481 21.98 -26.30 20.95
CA LYS A 481 20.77 -25.78 21.63
C LYS A 481 19.49 -25.79 20.79
N SER A 482 19.59 -25.93 19.47
CA SER A 482 18.42 -25.92 18.57
C SER A 482 17.89 -27.30 18.14
N PHE A 483 18.50 -28.41 18.58
CA PHE A 483 18.06 -29.78 18.21
C PHE A 483 17.82 -30.73 19.40
N GLY A 484 17.69 -30.21 20.62
CA GLY A 484 17.65 -31.00 21.86
C GLY A 484 16.32 -31.01 22.63
N LYS A 485 15.18 -30.66 22.02
CA LYS A 485 13.89 -30.66 22.73
C LYS A 485 12.69 -31.02 21.84
N LEU A 486 12.79 -32.15 21.14
CA LEU A 486 11.65 -32.86 20.54
C LEU A 486 11.85 -34.36 20.68
N ARG A 487 11.93 -34.85 21.93
CA ARG A 487 11.65 -36.25 22.28
C ARG A 487 11.09 -36.29 23.71
N GLY A 488 9.93 -36.92 23.86
CA GLY A 488 9.35 -37.24 25.16
C GLY A 488 8.11 -36.44 25.51
N LEU A 489 7.02 -36.64 24.78
CA LEU A 489 5.67 -36.62 25.35
C LEU A 489 4.85 -37.68 24.61
N GLU A 490 4.55 -38.76 25.33
CA GLU A 490 3.69 -39.86 24.92
C GLU A 490 2.24 -39.37 24.74
N LEU A 491 1.60 -39.81 23.66
CA LEU A 491 0.18 -39.62 23.41
C LEU A 491 -0.63 -40.66 24.19
N PRO A 492 -1.71 -40.30 24.90
CA PRO A 492 -2.74 -41.26 25.25
C PRO A 492 -3.74 -41.40 24.10
N SER A 493 -3.88 -42.63 23.59
CA SER A 493 -4.96 -43.03 22.69
C SER A 493 -6.29 -43.13 23.44
N ILE A 494 -7.39 -42.56 22.93
CA ILE A 494 -8.74 -43.09 23.20
C ILE A 494 -9.63 -42.92 21.97
N ALA A 495 -10.14 -44.05 21.49
CA ALA A 495 -11.12 -44.20 20.44
C ALA A 495 -12.57 -44.17 21.00
N GLY A 496 -13.45 -43.40 20.34
CA GLY A 496 -14.94 -43.54 20.26
C GLY A 496 -15.78 -43.45 21.56
N PRO A 497 -17.13 -43.37 21.49
CA PRO A 497 -18.00 -43.39 20.31
C PRO A 497 -19.07 -42.27 20.21
N SER A 498 -19.67 -42.20 19.02
CA SER A 498 -20.92 -41.53 18.66
C SER A 498 -22.09 -41.81 19.62
N LYS A 499 -22.84 -40.76 20.00
CA LYS A 499 -24.22 -40.87 20.52
C LYS A 499 -25.13 -39.80 19.91
N ARG A 500 -26.03 -40.25 19.04
CA ARG A 500 -27.33 -39.65 18.72
C ARG A 500 -28.16 -39.50 20.00
N LEU A 501 -28.76 -38.33 20.23
CA LEU A 501 -29.84 -38.17 21.19
C LEU A 501 -31.18 -38.06 20.47
N LYS A 502 -32.00 -39.10 20.63
CA LYS A 502 -33.44 -39.12 20.38
C LYS A 502 -34.13 -38.39 21.53
N PHE A 503 -35.02 -37.44 21.22
CA PHE A 503 -36.07 -37.05 22.18
C PHE A 503 -37.22 -38.04 22.07
N ARG A 504 -37.57 -38.67 23.20
CA ARG A 504 -38.72 -39.56 23.36
C ARG A 504 -39.70 -38.88 24.32
N GLU A 505 -40.95 -38.86 23.89
CA GLU A 505 -42.13 -38.42 24.61
C GLU A 505 -42.22 -38.99 26.03
N ARG A 506 -42.76 -38.19 26.95
CA ARG A 506 -43.55 -38.69 28.08
C ARG A 506 -44.87 -37.93 28.13
N ARG A 507 -45.94 -38.65 27.84
CA ARG A 507 -47.29 -38.36 28.31
C ARG A 507 -47.52 -39.03 29.67
N HIS A 508 -48.63 -38.59 30.28
CA HIS A 508 -49.47 -39.16 31.34
C HIS A 508 -49.17 -38.68 32.75
N ALA A 509 -50.15 -38.44 33.62
CA ALA A 509 -51.61 -38.22 33.53
C ALA A 509 -52.03 -37.98 34.99
N VAL A 510 -52.92 -37.00 35.24
CA VAL A 510 -54.28 -37.11 35.81
C VAL A 510 -54.96 -35.79 35.50
#